data_AF-A0A2V6R6I6-F1
#
_entry.id   AF-A0A2V6R6I6-F1
#
_cell.length_a   1.000
_cell.length_b   1.000
_cell.length_c   1.000
_cell.angle_alpha   90.00
_cell.angle_beta   90.00
_cell.angle_gamma   90.00
#
_symmetry.space_group_name_H-M   'P 1'
#
loop_
_entity.id
_entity.type
_entity.pdbx_description
1 polymer ?
#
loop_
_entity_poly.entity_id
_entity_poly.type
_entity_poly.pdbx_seq_one_letter_code
_entity_poly.pdbx_strand_id
1 'polypeptide(L)'
;MANIKSAIKQARQSERRRQRNRTVRSTVRSSTKLARTALGETAATARAAVREAIRELDKAVTKGVLHRNTAARKKSALARRLAALG
;
A
#
# COMPACT_ATOMS: atom_id res chain seq x y z
N MET A 1 8.08 31.77 1.39
CA MET A 1 6.86 32.09 0.61
C MET A 1 7.11 31.79 -0.85
N ALA A 2 6.11 31.25 -1.56
CA ALA A 2 6.19 31.09 -3.00
C ALA A 2 5.78 32.42 -3.65
N ASN A 3 6.74 33.16 -4.20
CA ASN A 3 6.47 34.52 -4.71
C ASN A 3 5.93 34.51 -6.16
N ILE A 4 6.02 33.38 -6.85
CA ILE A 4 5.55 33.21 -8.24
C ILE A 4 4.16 32.56 -8.23
N LYS A 5 3.21 33.11 -9.01
CA LYS A 5 1.83 32.60 -9.12
C LYS A 5 1.77 31.09 -9.41
N SER A 6 2.65 30.60 -10.29
CA SER A 6 2.77 29.17 -10.62
C SER A 6 3.20 28.34 -9.40
N ALA A 7 4.15 28.83 -8.62
CA ALA A 7 4.63 28.16 -7.41
C ALA A 7 3.54 28.08 -6.32
N ILE A 8 2.74 29.14 -6.12
CA ILE A 8 1.58 29.11 -5.20
C ILE A 8 0.56 28.05 -5.65
N LYS A 9 0.31 27.93 -6.97
CA LYS A 9 -0.56 26.89 -7.52
C LYS A 9 0.01 25.49 -7.26
N GLN A 10 1.29 25.27 -7.50
CA GLN A 10 1.95 23.99 -7.25
C GLN A 10 1.92 23.59 -5.78
N ALA A 11 2.13 24.54 -4.85
CA ALA A 11 2.03 24.31 -3.41
C ALA A 11 0.63 23.82 -3.00
N ARG A 12 -0.44 24.45 -3.50
CA ARG A 12 -1.82 24.02 -3.25
C ARG A 12 -2.11 22.63 -3.82
N GLN A 13 -1.59 22.33 -5.02
CA GLN A 13 -1.77 21.01 -5.65
C GLN A 13 -0.99 19.91 -4.92
N SER A 14 0.24 20.20 -4.49
CA SER A 14 1.10 19.24 -3.81
C SER A 14 0.51 18.83 -2.47
N GLU A 15 -0.07 19.76 -1.72
CA GLU A 15 -0.74 19.46 -0.45
C GLU A 15 -1.96 18.54 -0.62
N ARG A 16 -2.81 18.82 -1.61
CA ARG A 16 -3.96 17.95 -1.94
C ARG A 16 -3.52 16.54 -2.35
N ARG A 17 -2.43 16.43 -3.12
CA ARG A 17 -1.84 15.13 -3.49
C ARG A 17 -1.23 14.43 -2.26
N ARG A 18 -0.54 15.17 -1.38
CA ARG A 18 0.08 14.67 -0.15
C ARG A 18 -0.96 14.03 0.76
N GLN A 19 -2.08 14.70 1.00
CA GLN A 19 -3.15 14.21 1.86
C GLN A 19 -3.78 12.92 1.32
N ARG A 20 -4.15 12.87 0.03
CA ARG A 20 -4.67 11.65 -0.61
C ARG A 20 -3.67 10.47 -0.55
N ASN A 21 -2.41 10.74 -0.87
CA ASN A 21 -1.36 9.73 -0.85
C ASN A 21 -1.07 9.21 0.57
N ARG A 22 -1.20 10.06 1.59
CA ARG A 22 -1.03 9.68 2.99
C ARG A 22 -2.05 8.60 3.39
N THR A 23 -3.33 8.80 3.06
CA THR A 23 -4.39 7.83 3.38
C THR A 23 -4.14 6.50 2.69
N VAL A 24 -3.89 6.49 1.38
CA VAL A 24 -3.62 5.26 0.62
C VAL A 24 -2.37 4.53 1.15
N ARG A 25 -1.29 5.25 1.46
CA ARG A 25 -0.08 4.64 2.05
C ARG A 25 -0.35 4.06 3.43
N SER A 26 -1.19 4.72 4.24
CA SER A 26 -1.59 4.23 5.56
C SER A 26 -2.35 2.91 5.44
N THR A 27 -3.39 2.87 4.59
CA THR A 27 -4.20 1.67 4.34
C THR A 27 -3.34 0.49 3.90
N VAL A 28 -2.44 0.68 2.93
CA VAL A 28 -1.54 -0.37 2.47
C VAL A 28 -0.60 -0.85 3.58
N ARG A 29 -0.09 0.05 4.43
CA ARG A 29 0.77 -0.34 5.56
C ARG A 29 -0.01 -1.17 6.58
N SER A 30 -1.23 -0.75 6.91
CA SER A 30 -2.10 -1.48 7.84
C SER A 30 -2.48 -2.85 7.29
N SER A 31 -2.91 -2.96 6.03
CA SER A 31 -3.25 -4.26 5.41
C SER A 31 -2.04 -5.19 5.33
N THR A 32 -0.86 -4.66 4.99
CA THR A 32 0.38 -5.45 4.99
C THR A 32 0.76 -5.91 6.40
N LYS A 33 0.52 -5.11 7.44
CA LYS A 33 0.77 -5.49 8.84
C LYS A 33 -0.19 -6.60 9.27
N LEU A 34 -1.48 -6.46 8.98
CA LEU A 34 -2.51 -7.46 9.27
C LEU A 34 -2.22 -8.80 8.58
N ALA A 35 -1.81 -8.77 7.31
CA ALA A 35 -1.40 -9.99 6.61
C ALA A 35 -0.18 -10.65 7.28
N ARG A 36 0.77 -9.88 7.82
CA ARG A 36 1.93 -10.43 8.54
C ARG A 36 1.58 -11.03 9.89
N THR A 37 0.63 -10.44 10.62
CA THR A 37 0.18 -10.99 11.91
C THR A 37 -0.65 -12.25 11.69
N ALA A 38 -1.56 -12.25 10.72
CA ALA A 38 -2.41 -13.40 10.41
C ALA A 38 -1.62 -14.64 9.94
N LEU A 39 -0.42 -14.45 9.36
CA LEU A 39 0.49 -15.55 9.02
C LEU A 39 1.00 -16.32 10.25
N GLY A 40 0.89 -15.78 11.47
CA GLY A 40 1.26 -16.47 12.71
C GLY A 40 0.10 -17.17 13.42
N GLU A 41 -1.12 -17.12 12.87
CA GLU A 41 -2.33 -17.69 13.48
C GLU A 41 -2.73 -18.98 12.79
N THR A 42 -3.73 -18.95 11.89
CA THR A 42 -4.28 -20.12 11.20
C THR A 42 -4.13 -19.98 9.70
N ALA A 43 -4.01 -21.10 8.98
CA ALA A 43 -3.87 -21.08 7.52
C ALA A 43 -5.06 -20.41 6.81
N ALA A 44 -6.28 -20.52 7.36
CA ALA A 44 -7.48 -19.90 6.81
C ALA A 44 -7.46 -18.36 6.96
N THR A 45 -7.15 -17.86 8.15
CA THR A 45 -7.07 -16.41 8.42
C THR A 45 -5.91 -15.77 7.64
N ALA A 46 -4.78 -16.46 7.51
CA ALA A 46 -3.65 -16.03 6.70
C ALA A 46 -4.02 -15.85 5.21
N ARG A 47 -4.73 -16.82 4.60
CA ARG A 47 -5.13 -16.75 3.18
C ARG A 47 -6.09 -15.59 2.90
N ALA A 48 -6.99 -15.29 3.82
CA ALA A 48 -7.93 -14.17 3.67
C ALA A 48 -7.19 -12.81 3.79
N ALA A 49 -6.37 -12.65 4.83
CA ALA A 49 -5.63 -11.42 5.07
C ALA A 49 -4.61 -11.11 3.96
N VAL A 50 -3.92 -12.12 3.44
CA VAL A 50 -2.98 -11.95 2.31
C VAL A 50 -3.71 -11.53 1.03
N ARG A 51 -4.88 -12.11 0.74
CA ARG A 51 -5.70 -11.71 -0.43
C ARG A 51 -6.12 -10.25 -0.35
N GLU A 52 -6.57 -9.79 0.81
CA GLU A 52 -6.97 -8.39 0.98
C GLU A 52 -5.76 -7.43 0.89
N ALA A 53 -4.61 -7.82 1.46
CA ALA A 53 -3.39 -7.04 1.31
C ALA A 53 -2.92 -6.92 -0.15
N ILE A 54 -3.05 -7.99 -0.95
CA ILE A 54 -2.75 -7.98 -2.39
C ILE A 54 -3.68 -7.01 -3.12
N ARG A 55 -4.99 -7.07 -2.85
CA ARG A 55 -5.98 -6.15 -3.43
C ARG A 55 -5.66 -4.69 -3.14
N GLU A 56 -5.32 -4.36 -1.90
CA GLU A 56 -4.97 -2.98 -1.53
C GLU A 56 -3.65 -2.52 -2.17
N LEU A 57 -2.66 -3.40 -2.33
CA LEU A 57 -1.42 -3.09 -3.06
C LEU A 57 -1.70 -2.75 -4.52
N ASP A 58 -2.56 -3.50 -5.19
CA ASP A 58 -2.88 -3.29 -6.60
C ASP A 58 -3.72 -2.03 -6.81
N LYS A 59 -4.69 -1.74 -5.93
CA LYS A 59 -5.40 -0.46 -5.91
C LYS A 59 -4.46 0.74 -5.70
N ALA A 60 -3.39 0.58 -4.93
CA ALA A 60 -2.43 1.66 -4.72
C ALA A 60 -1.52 1.90 -5.94
N VAL A 61 -1.29 0.87 -6.76
CA VAL A 61 -0.58 0.99 -8.05
C VAL A 61 -1.46 1.69 -9.08
N THR A 62 -2.73 1.31 -9.20
CA THR A 62 -3.66 1.97 -10.15
C THR A 62 -3.86 3.45 -9.82
N LYS A 63 -3.85 3.81 -8.54
CA LYS A 63 -3.89 5.22 -8.08
C LYS A 63 -2.55 5.96 -8.22
N GLY A 64 -1.49 5.32 -8.70
CA GLY A 64 -0.16 5.93 -8.88
C GLY A 64 0.57 6.25 -7.58
N VAL A 65 0.11 5.73 -6.43
CA VAL A 65 0.71 6.01 -5.12
C VAL A 65 1.93 5.13 -4.85
N LEU A 66 1.93 3.92 -5.41
CA LEU A 66 3.03 2.96 -5.35
C LEU A 66 3.47 2.56 -6.75
N HIS A 67 4.79 2.39 -6.92
CA HIS A 67 5.35 1.84 -8.15
C HIS A 67 5.06 0.33 -8.24
N ARG A 68 4.83 -0.17 -9.47
CA ARG A 68 4.53 -1.57 -9.77
C ARG A 68 5.54 -2.55 -9.16
N ASN A 69 6.84 -2.22 -9.21
CA ASN A 69 7.90 -3.08 -8.65
C ASN A 69 7.84 -3.15 -7.12
N THR A 70 7.44 -2.06 -6.46
CA THR A 70 7.28 -2.04 -5.00
C THR A 70 6.10 -2.91 -4.58
N ALA A 71 5.00 -2.86 -5.32
CA ALA A 71 3.86 -3.75 -5.09
C ALA A 71 4.24 -5.22 -5.37
N ALA A 72 4.88 -5.51 -6.51
CA ALA A 72 5.31 -6.86 -6.88
C ALA A 72 6.23 -7.49 -5.83
N ARG A 73 7.23 -6.75 -5.33
CA ARG A 73 8.11 -7.21 -4.24
C ARG A 73 7.34 -7.57 -2.97
N LYS A 74 6.37 -6.75 -2.58
CA LYS A 74 5.54 -7.01 -1.39
C LYS A 74 4.62 -8.20 -1.58
N LYS A 75 3.98 -8.33 -2.75
CA LYS A 75 3.14 -9.49 -3.10
C LYS A 75 3.95 -10.79 -3.06
N SER A 76 5.12 -10.80 -3.70
CA SER A 76 6.04 -11.95 -3.67
C SER A 76 6.47 -12.33 -2.25
N ALA A 77 6.79 -11.34 -1.39
CA ALA A 77 7.17 -11.61 -0.01
C ALA A 77 6.03 -12.23 0.82
N LEU A 78 4.79 -11.76 0.65
CA LEU A 78 3.63 -12.34 1.33
C LEU A 78 3.29 -13.74 0.80
N ALA A 79 3.33 -13.93 -0.53
CA ALA A 79 3.07 -15.21 -1.16
C ALA A 79 4.07 -16.29 -0.71
N ARG A 80 5.37 -15.97 -0.66
CA ARG A 80 6.40 -16.90 -0.16
C ARG A 80 6.15 -17.34 1.28
N ARG A 81 5.76 -16.41 2.15
CA ARG A 81 5.46 -16.75 3.56
C ARG A 81 4.20 -17.59 3.68
N LEU A 82 3.18 -17.31 2.88
CA LEU A 82 1.95 -18.10 2.86
C LEU A 82 2.21 -19.52 2.34
N ALA A 83 3.07 -19.66 1.33
CA ALA A 83 3.46 -20.96 0.79
C ALA A 83 4.28 -21.79 1.81
N ALA A 84 5.08 -21.14 2.66
CA ALA A 84 5.83 -21.82 3.72
C ALA A 84 4.98 -22.29 4.92
N LEU A 85 3.71 -21.84 5.01
CA LEU A 85 2.75 -22.28 6.04
C LEU A 85 1.87 -23.44 5.58
N GLY A 86 1.88 -23.77 4.29
CA GLY A 86 1.17 -24.91 3.70
C GLY A 86 2.12 -26.04 3.40
#